data_AF-K2FAP5-F1
#
_entry.id   AF-K2FAP5-F1
#
_cell.length_a   1.000
_cell.length_b   1.000
_cell.length_c   1.000
_cell.angle_alpha   90.00
_cell.angle_beta   90.00
_cell.angle_gamma   90.00
#
_symmetry.space_group_name_H-M   'P 1'
#
loop_
_entity.id
_entity.type
_entity.pdbx_description
1 polymer ?
#
loop_
_entity_poly.entity_id
_entity_poly.type
_entity_poly.pdbx_seq_one_letter_code
_entity_poly.pdbx_strand_id
1 'polypeptide(L)' 'MIEIYFKTVRDTEFKQISDFRPGSWIYLKEANLEDLSKISEVTNIDIADLRDSLDKYEQPRIEHFDENILFFVRHPG' A
#
# COMPACT_ATOMS: atom_id res chain seq x y z
N MET A 1 -7.16 -8.51 3.35
CA MET A 1 -7.58 -8.84 1.96
C MET A 1 -6.99 -7.81 1.02
N ILE A 2 -6.34 -8.24 -0.07
CA ILE A 2 -5.70 -7.35 -1.04
C ILE A 2 -6.63 -7.14 -2.23
N GLU A 3 -6.96 -5.88 -2.52
CA GLU A 3 -7.70 -5.46 -3.70
C GLU A 3 -6.79 -4.59 -4.57
N ILE A 4 -6.76 -4.85 -5.88
CA ILE A 4 -5.91 -4.12 -6.82
C ILE A 4 -6.80 -3.44 -7.84
N TYR A 5 -6.62 -2.14 -8.00
CA TYR A 5 -7.38 -1.30 -8.91
C TYR A 5 -6.46 -0.62 -9.91
N PHE A 6 -6.90 -0.52 -11.16
CA PHE A 6 -6.18 0.21 -12.20
C PHE A 6 -7.15 1.04 -13.03
N LYS A 7 -6.66 2.19 -13.48
CA LYS A 7 -7.43 3.14 -14.29
C LYS A 7 -6.54 3.69 -15.40
N THR A 8 -6.99 3.59 -16.64
CA THR A 8 -6.36 4.28 -17.77
C THR A 8 -7.00 5.64 -17.99
N VAL A 9 -6.37 6.48 -18.82
CA VAL A 9 -6.93 7.78 -19.24
C VAL A 9 -8.28 7.68 -19.96
N ARG A 10 -8.65 6.50 -20.46
CA ARG A 10 -9.92 6.26 -21.15
C ARG A 10 -11.02 5.79 -20.20
N ASP A 11 -10.67 5.33 -19.01
CA ASP A 11 -11.62 4.83 -18.03
C ASP A 11 -12.23 5.99 -17.24
N THR A 12 -13.53 5.94 -17.00
CA THR A 12 -14.22 6.90 -16.13
C THR A 12 -14.03 6.56 -14.65
N GLU A 13 -13.81 5.29 -14.33
CA GLU A 13 -13.72 4.74 -12.98
C GLU A 13 -12.56 3.74 -12.84
N PHE A 14 -12.17 3.44 -11.60
CA PHE A 14 -11.19 2.39 -11.31
C PHE A 14 -11.78 1.01 -11.57
N LYS A 15 -10.99 0.12 -12.18
CA LYS A 15 -11.37 -1.27 -12.42
C LYS A 15 -10.51 -2.19 -11.57
N GLN A 16 -11.13 -3.18 -10.95
CA GLN A 16 -10.39 -4.20 -10.21
C GLN A 16 -9.64 -5.11 -11.20
N ILE A 17 -8.41 -5.46 -10.86
CA ILE A 17 -7.54 -6.38 -11.62
C ILE A 17 -7.02 -7.50 -10.71
N SER A 18 -6.60 -8.61 -11.29
CA SER A 18 -6.12 -9.79 -10.56
C SER A 18 -4.65 -9.68 -10.12
N ASP A 19 -3.84 -8.93 -10.87
CA ASP A 19 -2.39 -8.94 -10.73
C ASP A 19 -1.84 -7.53 -10.59
N PHE A 20 -0.71 -7.39 -9.89
CA PHE A 20 -0.02 -6.12 -9.74
C PHE A 20 0.43 -5.57 -11.10
N ARG A 21 0.29 -4.25 -11.26
CA ARG A 21 0.77 -3.53 -12.45
C ARG A 21 1.29 -2.16 -12.04
N PRO A 22 2.40 -1.65 -12.64
CA PRO A 22 2.82 -0.27 -12.44
C PRO A 22 1.68 0.74 -12.65
N GLY A 23 1.48 1.62 -11.67
CA GLY A 23 0.39 2.59 -11.64
C GLY A 23 -0.95 2.06 -11.12
N SER A 24 -1.04 0.81 -10.69
CA SER A 24 -2.20 0.30 -9.96
C SER A 24 -2.24 0.85 -8.53
N TRP A 25 -3.45 1.06 -8.02
CA TRP A 25 -3.69 1.27 -6.61
C TRP A 25 -3.93 -0.08 -5.93
N ILE A 26 -3.08 -0.41 -4.96
CA ILE A 26 -3.28 -1.56 -4.08
C ILE A 26 -3.95 -1.07 -2.79
N TYR A 27 -5.10 -1.65 -2.47
CA TYR A 27 -5.84 -1.37 -1.25
C TYR A 27 -5.87 -2.60 -0.35
N LEU A 28 -5.52 -2.40 0.91
CA LEU A 28 -5.50 -3.44 1.93
C LEU A 28 -6.30 -2.97 3.14
N LYS A 29 -7.22 -3.81 3.59
CA LYS A 29 -7.92 -3.64 4.85
C LYS A 29 -7.64 -4.83 5.76
N GLU A 30 -7.48 -4.54 7.05
CA GLU A 30 -7.19 -5.53 8.10
C GLU A 30 -5.99 -6.40 7.70
N ALA A 31 -4.92 -5.73 7.23
CA ALA A 31 -3.73 -6.39 6.76
C ALA A 31 -3.07 -7.21 7.87
N ASN A 32 -2.47 -8.32 7.47
CA ASN A 32 -1.64 -9.15 8.34
C ASN A 32 -0.20 -9.21 7.80
N LEU A 33 0.68 -9.93 8.50
CA LEU A 33 2.08 -10.06 8.10
C LEU A 33 2.28 -10.72 6.72
N GLU A 34 1.43 -11.67 6.35
CA GLU A 34 1.50 -12.32 5.02
C GLU A 34 1.14 -11.33 3.92
N ASP A 35 0.12 -10.49 4.15
CA ASP A 35 -0.24 -9.42 3.23
C ASP A 35 0.92 -8.44 3.05
N LEU A 36 1.56 -8.01 4.15
CA LEU A 36 2.72 -7.11 4.07
C LEU A 36 3.91 -7.71 3.34
N SER A 37 4.17 -9.03 3.49
CA SER A 37 5.21 -9.71 2.71
C SER A 37 4.94 -9.61 1.21
N LYS A 38 3.70 -9.82 0.77
CA LYS A 38 3.31 -9.67 -0.65
C LYS A 38 3.51 -8.23 -1.14
N ILE A 39 3.23 -7.24 -0.30
CA ILE A 39 3.46 -5.83 -0.64
C ILE A 39 4.94 -5.52 -0.75
N SER A 40 5.76 -5.99 0.19
CA SER A 40 7.22 -5.85 0.15
C SER A 40 7.81 -6.42 -1.14
N GLU A 41 7.34 -7.60 -1.57
CA GLU A 41 7.79 -8.24 -2.81
C GLU A 41 7.48 -7.42 -4.07
N VAL A 42 6.31 -6.78 -4.15
CA VAL A 42 5.89 -6.04 -5.36
C VAL A 42 6.35 -4.58 -5.39
N THR A 43 6.59 -3.96 -4.23
CA THR A 43 7.02 -2.55 -4.13
C THR A 43 8.51 -2.37 -3.84
N ASN A 44 9.20 -3.44 -3.42
CA ASN A 44 10.58 -3.41 -2.95
C ASN A 44 10.80 -2.49 -1.72
N ILE A 45 9.75 -2.23 -0.93
CA ILE A 45 9.83 -1.57 0.37
C ILE A 45 10.18 -2.63 1.42
N ASP A 46 11.07 -2.34 2.36
CA ASP A 46 11.42 -3.29 3.42
C ASP A 46 10.17 -3.64 4.26
N ILE A 47 10.00 -4.93 4.55
CA ILE A 47 8.93 -5.41 5.41
C ILE A 47 9.01 -4.79 6.81
N ALA A 48 10.20 -4.42 7.29
CA ALA A 48 10.37 -3.71 8.54
C ALA A 48 9.65 -2.36 8.54
N ASP A 49 9.76 -1.58 7.46
CA ASP A 49 9.09 -0.28 7.34
C ASP A 49 7.57 -0.45 7.17
N LEU A 50 7.13 -1.48 6.43
CA LEU A 50 5.70 -1.74 6.25
C LEU A 50 5.00 -2.20 7.53
N ARG A 51 5.72 -2.86 8.46
CA ARG A 51 5.15 -3.38 9.72
C ARG A 51 4.60 -2.29 10.63
N ASP A 52 5.12 -1.07 10.54
CA ASP A 52 4.64 0.08 11.31
C ASP A 52 3.17 0.41 10.96
N SER A 53 2.69 0.01 9.78
CA SER A 53 1.27 0.15 9.40
C SER A 53 0.31 -0.69 10.25
N LEU A 54 0.84 -1.69 10.97
CA LEU A 54 0.07 -2.52 11.91
C LEU A 54 0.06 -1.96 13.34
N ASP A 55 0.90 -0.97 13.65
CA ASP A 55 0.90 -0.34 14.97
C ASP A 55 -0.16 0.78 15.05
N LYS A 56 -1.20 0.55 15.85
CA LYS A 56 -2.24 1.54 16.13
C LYS A 56 -1.71 2.83 16.79
N TYR A 57 -0.54 2.78 17.41
CA TYR A 57 0.09 3.93 18.06
C TYR A 57 1.06 4.68 17.14
N GLU A 58 1.28 4.21 15.91
CA GLU A 58 2.17 4.83 14.94
C GLU A 58 1.88 6.33 14.76
N GLN A 59 2.95 7.12 14.68
CA GLN A 59 2.89 8.57 14.63
C GLN A 59 2.88 9.06 13.18
N PRO A 60 2.16 10.15 12.87
CA PRO A 60 2.20 10.74 11.54
C PRO A 60 3.62 11.12 11.14
N ARG A 61 4.07 10.63 9.99
CA ARG A 61 5.38 10.96 9.42
C ARG A 61 5.41 10.68 7.92
N ILE A 62 6.40 11.27 7.26
CA ILE A 62 6.73 11.06 5.85
C ILE A 62 8.15 10.55 5.80
N GLU A 63 8.36 9.42 5.13
CA GLU A 63 9.68 8.82 4.95
C GLU A 63 9.97 8.63 3.47
N HIS A 64 11.22 8.89 3.10
CA HIS A 64 11.71 8.75 1.74
C HIS A 64 12.70 7.57 1.69
N PHE A 65 12.41 6.58 0.84
CA PHE A 65 13.22 5.38 0.65
C PHE A 65 13.55 5.23 -0.83
N ASP A 66 14.70 5.74 -1.26
CA ASP A 66 15.11 5.74 -2.67
C ASP A 66 13.99 6.30 -3.60
N GLU A 67 13.33 5.42 -4.35
CA GLU A 67 12.23 5.73 -5.29
C GLU A 67 10.83 5.69 -4.65
N ASN A 68 10.74 5.31 -3.38
CA ASN A 68 9.50 5.14 -2.62
C ASN A 68 9.31 6.28 -1.62
N ILE A 69 8.04 6.63 -1.36
CA ILE A 69 7.65 7.55 -0.30
C ILE A 69 6.57 6.87 0.53
N LEU A 70 6.78 6.80 1.84
CA LEU A 70 5.86 6.20 2.79
C LEU A 70 5.20 7.31 3.63
N PHE A 71 3.87 7.25 3.74
CA PHE A 71 3.08 8.20 4.50
C PHE A 71 2.32 7.47 5.60
N PHE A 72 2.59 7.83 6.85
CA PHE A 72 1.76 7.46 7.98
C PHE A 72 0.85 8.63 8.31
N VAL A 73 -0.46 8.39 8.26
CA VAL A 73 -1.48 9.42 8.54
C VAL A 73 -2.41 8.94 9.62
N ARG A 74 -2.81 9.85 10.52
CA ARG A 74 -3.84 9.57 11.51
C ARG A 74 -5.20 9.60 10.81
N HIS A 75 -5.89 8.48 10.81
CA HIS A 75 -7.31 8.45 10.48
C HIS A 75 -8.11 8.96 11.69
N PRO A 76 -8.94 10.02 11.55
CA PRO A 76 -9.84 10.42 12.61
C PRO A 76 -10.84 9.30 12.86
N GLY A 77 -10.80 8.72 14.06
CA GLY A 77 -11.78 7.73 14.53
C GLY A 77 -13.07 8.36 15.01
#